data_AF-X7YJ34-F1
#
_entry.id   AF-X7YJ34-F1
#
_cell.length_a   1.000
_cell.length_b   1.000
_cell.length_c   1.000
_cell.angle_alpha   90.00
_cell.angle_beta   90.00
_cell.angle_gamma   90.00
#
_symmetry.space_group_name_H-M   'P 1'
#
loop_
_entity.id
_entity.type
_entity.pdbx_description
1 polymer ?
#
loop_
_entity_poly.entity_id
_entity_poly.type
_entity_poly.pdbx_seq_one_letter_code
_entity_poly.pdbx_strand_id
1 'polypeptide(L)'
;MIFNSELQMRYINCCLAKLVEDNLQSVEPTPEAAAEWHRRTQAEIKQMVWSHPSVKHSYFKNPDGEIHTVSPWRLNEYWAAVREPDWSQFIVRKAAR
;
A
#
# COMPACT_ATOMS: atom_id res chain seq x y z
N MET A 1 6.21 13.69 4.94
CA MET A 1 6.75 12.60 4.10
C MET A 1 7.66 11.65 4.89
N ILE A 2 8.61 12.17 5.68
CA ILE A 2 9.59 11.37 6.46
C ILE A 2 8.97 10.16 7.17
N PHE A 3 7.96 10.36 8.03
CA PHE A 3 7.32 9.27 8.77
C PHE A 3 6.76 8.16 7.88
N ASN A 4 5.99 8.50 6.84
CA ASN A 4 5.42 7.49 5.93
C ASN A 4 6.51 6.69 5.21
N SER A 5 7.59 7.36 4.80
CA SER A 5 8.73 6.71 4.15
C SER A 5 9.47 5.75 5.10
N GLU A 6 9.68 6.14 6.36
CA GLU A 6 10.29 5.27 7.37
C GLU A 6 9.45 4.00 7.61
N LEU A 7 8.13 4.15 7.70
CA LEU A 7 7.22 3.01 7.84
C LEU A 7 7.26 2.08 6.62
N GLN A 8 7.28 2.65 5.41
CA GLN A 8 7.41 1.88 4.16
C GLN A 8 8.73 1.12 4.11
N MET A 9 9.85 1.76 4.44
CA MET A 9 11.16 1.10 4.47
C MET A 9 11.22 -0.01 5.50
N ARG A 10 10.63 0.18 6.68
CA ARG A 10 10.52 -0.89 7.69
C ARG A 10 9.73 -2.09 7.15
N TYR A 11 8.57 -1.84 6.53
CA TYR A 11 7.72 -2.90 5.98
C TYR A 11 8.45 -3.66 4.85
N ILE A 12 9.13 -2.95 3.96
CA ILE A 12 9.96 -3.54 2.90
C ILE A 12 11.07 -4.41 3.51
N ASN A 13 11.75 -3.93 4.56
CA ASN A 13 12.78 -4.71 5.25
C ASN A 13 12.23 -6.01 5.84
N CYS A 14 11.00 -6.03 6.37
CA CYS A 14 10.36 -7.27 6.81
C CYS A 14 10.15 -8.26 5.66
N CYS A 15 9.70 -7.79 4.48
CA CYS A 15 9.57 -8.64 3.29
C CYS A 15 10.93 -9.16 2.79
N LEU A 16 11.96 -8.33 2.79
CA LEU A 16 13.32 -8.72 2.40
C LEU A 16 13.93 -9.72 3.38
N ALA A 17 13.74 -9.53 4.69
CA ALA A 17 14.18 -10.47 5.71
C ALA A 17 13.54 -11.84 5.47
N LYS A 18 12.22 -11.90 5.22
CA LYS A 18 11.54 -13.16 4.91
C LYS A 18 12.07 -13.83 3.63
N LEU A 19 12.37 -13.05 2.59
CA LEU A 19 12.97 -13.59 1.36
C LEU A 19 14.29 -14.31 1.65
N VAL A 20 15.16 -13.69 2.45
CA VAL A 20 16.49 -14.21 2.79
C VAL A 20 16.41 -15.39 3.77
N GLU A 21 15.65 -15.25 4.85
CA GLU A 21 15.56 -16.26 5.92
C GLU A 21 14.93 -17.56 5.44
N ASP A 22 13.90 -17.48 4.58
CA ASP A 22 13.16 -18.64 4.09
C ASP A 22 13.68 -19.16 2.72
N ASN A 23 14.75 -18.56 2.18
CA ASN A 23 15.30 -18.84 0.84
C ASN A 23 14.22 -18.82 -0.27
N LEU A 24 13.47 -17.72 -0.31
CA LEU A 24 12.37 -17.51 -1.25
C LEU A 24 12.85 -16.77 -2.50
N GLN A 25 12.24 -17.09 -3.63
CA GLN A 25 12.43 -16.40 -4.90
C GLN A 25 11.61 -15.12 -5.00
N SER A 26 10.35 -15.16 -4.53
CA SER A 26 9.48 -13.99 -4.58
C SER A 26 8.45 -13.97 -3.45
N VAL A 27 8.04 -12.75 -3.11
CA VAL A 27 6.94 -12.41 -2.20
C VAL A 27 6.12 -11.36 -2.93
N GLU A 28 4.91 -11.71 -3.34
CA GLU A 28 4.01 -10.85 -4.11
C GLU A 28 2.67 -10.76 -3.38
N PRO A 29 2.04 -9.58 -3.28
CA PRO A 29 0.68 -9.51 -2.74
C PRO A 29 -0.26 -10.34 -3.61
N THR A 30 -1.24 -10.97 -2.97
CA THR A 30 -2.36 -11.59 -3.69
C THR A 30 -3.14 -10.53 -4.47
N PRO A 31 -3.71 -10.86 -5.64
CA PRO A 31 -4.58 -9.95 -6.38
C PRO A 31 -5.71 -9.39 -5.51
N GLU A 32 -6.28 -10.21 -4.64
CA GLU A 32 -7.37 -9.85 -3.74
C GLU A 32 -6.92 -8.83 -2.69
N ALA A 33 -5.77 -9.04 -2.05
CA ALA A 33 -5.24 -8.09 -1.07
C ALA A 33 -4.87 -6.74 -1.71
N ALA A 34 -4.26 -6.77 -2.90
CA ALA A 34 -3.95 -5.56 -3.66
C ALA A 34 -5.21 -4.78 -4.03
N ALA A 35 -6.24 -5.47 -4.54
CA ALA A 35 -7.52 -4.87 -4.91
C ALA A 35 -8.26 -4.29 -3.69
N GLU A 36 -8.26 -5.01 -2.56
CA GLU A 36 -8.90 -4.55 -1.33
C GLU A 36 -8.22 -3.32 -0.73
N TRP A 37 -6.88 -3.30 -0.69
CA TRP A 37 -6.13 -2.13 -0.26
C TRP A 37 -6.42 -0.91 -1.14
N HIS A 38 -6.44 -1.12 -2.47
CA HIS A 38 -6.79 -0.07 -3.42
C HIS A 38 -8.21 0.45 -3.19
N ARG A 39 -9.21 -0.44 -3.09
CA ARG A 39 -10.62 -0.10 -2.88
C ARG A 39 -10.80 0.74 -1.61
N ARG A 40 -10.22 0.29 -0.49
CA ARG A 40 -10.25 1.01 0.79
C ARG A 40 -9.59 2.38 0.68
N THR A 41 -8.41 2.45 0.06
CA THR A 41 -7.70 3.72 -0.12
C THR A 41 -8.50 4.71 -0.97
N GLN A 42 -9.09 4.26 -2.09
CA GLN A 42 -9.94 5.11 -2.92
C GLN A 42 -11.21 5.56 -2.19
N ALA A 43 -11.81 4.71 -1.35
CA ALA A 43 -12.96 5.08 -0.54
C ALA A 43 -12.63 6.22 0.44
N GLU A 44 -11.48 6.15 1.11
CA GLU A 44 -11.02 7.22 2.01
C GLU A 44 -10.64 8.49 1.25
N ILE A 45 -9.95 8.37 0.11
CA ILE A 45 -9.61 9.49 -0.77
C ILE A 45 -10.87 10.27 -1.18
N LYS A 46 -11.98 9.59 -1.49
CA LYS A 46 -13.24 10.22 -1.91
C LYS A 46 -13.87 11.11 -0.84
N GLN A 47 -13.51 10.93 0.44
CA GLN A 47 -13.98 11.77 1.55
C GLN A 47 -13.15 13.05 1.74
N MET A 48 -12.04 13.19 1.02
CA MET A 48 -11.11 14.30 1.19
C MET A 48 -11.42 15.46 0.25
N VAL A 49 -10.97 16.67 0.61
CA VAL A 49 -11.24 17.90 -0.15
C VAL A 49 -10.77 17.84 -1.61
N TRP A 50 -9.68 17.11 -1.89
CA TRP A 50 -9.14 16.93 -3.23
C TRP A 50 -10.05 16.11 -4.17
N SER A 51 -11.00 15.37 -3.60
CA SER A 51 -11.98 14.56 -4.34
C SER A 51 -13.31 15.27 -4.54
N HIS A 52 -13.44 16.52 -4.10
CA HIS A 52 -14.69 17.27 -4.23
C HIS A 52 -15.10 17.42 -5.71
N PRO A 53 -16.39 17.25 -6.08
CA PRO A 53 -16.84 17.28 -7.48
C PRO A 53 -16.54 18.59 -8.23
N SER A 54 -16.42 19.72 -7.52
CA SER A 54 -16.03 21.00 -8.13
C SER A 54 -14.55 21.07 -8.51
N VAL A 55 -13.71 20.18 -7.98
CA VAL A 55 -12.28 20.08 -8.31
C VAL A 55 -12.13 19.26 -9.60
N LYS A 56 -12.31 19.95 -10.73
CA LYS A 56 -12.23 19.37 -12.08
C LYS A 56 -10.79 19.05 -12.50
N HIS A 57 -9.82 19.87 -12.06
CA HIS A 57 -8.41 19.71 -12.38
C HIS A 57 -7.58 19.78 -11.10
N SER A 58 -6.78 18.74 -10.86
CA SER A 58 -5.89 18.62 -9.73
C SER A 58 -4.65 17.87 -10.21
N TYR A 59 -3.47 18.30 -9.75
CA TYR A 59 -2.21 17.59 -9.99
C TYR A 59 -2.27 16.11 -9.57
N PHE A 60 -3.11 15.79 -8.58
CA PHE A 60 -3.20 14.47 -7.99
C PHE A 60 -4.18 13.52 -8.70
N LYS A 61 -5.02 14.05 -9.60
CA LYS A 61 -6.16 13.33 -10.20
C LYS A 61 -5.77 12.78 -11.58
N ASN A 62 -5.94 11.48 -11.79
CA ASN A 62 -5.73 10.82 -13.08
C ASN A 62 -6.94 11.07 -14.03
N PRO A 63 -6.88 10.65 -15.31
CA PRO A 63 -7.99 10.81 -16.25
C PRO A 63 -9.30 10.13 -15.81
N ASP A 64 -9.21 9.07 -15.01
CA ASP A 64 -10.36 8.33 -14.46
C ASP A 64 -10.95 8.98 -13.19
N GLY A 65 -10.37 10.09 -12.75
CA GLY A 65 -10.83 10.85 -11.58
C GLY A 65 -10.29 10.34 -10.24
N GLU A 66 -9.44 9.33 -10.23
CA GLU A 66 -8.84 8.74 -9.05
C GLU A 66 -7.56 9.47 -8.62
N ILE A 67 -7.24 9.35 -7.33
CA ILE A 67 -6.05 9.95 -6.73
C ILE A 67 -5.22 8.85 -6.06
N HIS A 68 -3.95 8.73 -6.46
CA HIS A 68 -3.03 7.69 -5.98
C HIS A 68 -1.77 8.23 -5.28
N THR A 69 -1.53 9.54 -5.37
CA THR A 69 -0.25 10.16 -4.99
C THR A 69 -0.22 10.71 -3.57
N VAL A 70 -1.36 10.75 -2.89
CA VAL A 70 -1.48 11.19 -1.50
C VAL A 70 -2.07 10.08 -0.65
N SER A 71 -1.66 10.03 0.62
CA SER A 71 -2.23 9.11 1.59
C SER A 71 -3.48 9.73 2.23
N PRO A 72 -4.64 9.03 2.26
CA PRO A 72 -5.82 9.51 2.97
C PRO A 72 -5.83 9.12 4.46
N TRP A 73 -4.89 8.29 4.90
CA TRP A 73 -4.92 7.64 6.20
C TRP A 73 -4.48 8.56 7.34
N ARG A 74 -5.10 8.42 8.52
CA ARG A 74 -4.53 8.98 9.75
C ARG A 74 -3.24 8.24 10.10
N LEU A 75 -2.30 8.93 10.73
CA LEU A 75 -0.96 8.38 11.01
C LEU A 75 -1.00 7.07 11.81
N ASN A 76 -1.90 6.97 12.81
CA ASN A 76 -2.07 5.78 13.63
C ASN A 76 -2.65 4.60 12.83
N GLU A 77 -3.57 4.86 11.90
CA GLU A 77 -4.19 3.83 11.06
C GLU A 77 -3.18 3.29 10.05
N TYR A 78 -2.44 4.18 9.39
CA TYR A 78 -1.40 3.78 8.46
C TYR A 78 -0.29 3.00 9.18
N TRP A 79 0.17 3.49 10.34
CA TRP A 79 1.16 2.80 11.17
C TRP A 79 0.71 1.38 11.53
N ALA A 80 -0.55 1.20 11.93
CA ALA A 80 -1.09 -0.11 12.24
C ALA A 80 -1.16 -1.02 11.01
N ALA A 81 -1.59 -0.48 9.87
CA ALA A 81 -1.70 -1.24 8.61
C ALA A 81 -0.35 -1.73 8.08
N VAL A 82 0.73 -0.97 8.30
CA VAL A 82 2.09 -1.32 7.81
C VAL A 82 3.05 -1.67 8.95
N ARG A 83 2.51 -2.10 10.10
CA ARG A 83 3.33 -2.51 11.24
C ARG A 83 4.18 -3.73 10.89
N GLU A 84 3.52 -4.78 10.41
CA GLU A 84 4.10 -6.06 10.01
C GLU A 84 3.33 -6.60 8.79
N PRO A 85 3.97 -7.34 7.87
CA PRO A 85 3.26 -7.99 6.77
C PRO A 85 2.33 -9.09 7.27
N ASP A 86 1.08 -9.06 6.82
CA ASP A 86 0.16 -10.20 6.96
C ASP A 86 0.48 -11.22 5.86
N TRP A 87 1.26 -12.23 6.18
CA TRP A 87 1.72 -13.22 5.19
C TRP A 87 0.59 -14.01 4.53
N SER A 88 -0.61 -14.05 5.11
CA SER A 88 -1.77 -14.69 4.46
C SER A 88 -2.23 -13.94 3.21
N GLN A 89 -1.82 -12.68 3.06
CA GLN A 89 -2.12 -11.82 1.91
C GLN A 89 -1.06 -11.88 0.81
N PHE A 90 -0.04 -12.74 0.95
CA PHE A 90 1.05 -12.86 0.00
C PHE A 90 1.15 -14.24 -0.62
N ILE A 91 1.50 -14.26 -1.90
CA ILE A 91 1.98 -15.43 -2.62
C ILE A 91 3.49 -15.49 -2.43
N VAL A 92 3.97 -16.56 -1.79
CA VAL A 92 5.40 -16.81 -1.56
C VAL A 92 5.88 -17.96 -2.43
N ARG A 93 6.96 -17.75 -3.18
CA ARG A 93 7.55 -18.76 -4.08
C ARG A 93 8.95 -19.11 -3.62
N LYS A 94 9.27 -20.40 -3.52
CA LYS A 94 10.62 -20.87 -3.17
C LYS A 94 11.57 -20.74 -4.36
N ALA A 95 12.85 -20.54 -4.08
CA ALA A 95 13.89 -20.67 -5.10
C ALA A 95 13.90 -22.11 -5.65
N ALA A 96 13.93 -22.24 -6.99
CA ALA A 96 14.24 -23.51 -7.61
C ALA A 96 15.67 -23.92 -7.20
N ARG A 97 15.83 -25.16 -6.77
CA ARG A 97 17.12 -25.73 -6.34
C ARG A 97 18.07 -25.90 -7.51
#